data_AF-A0A4S2UIH8-F1
#
_entry.id   AF-A0A4S2UIH8-F1
#
_cell.length_a   1.000
_cell.length_b   1.000
_cell.length_c   1.000
_cell.angle_alpha   90.00
_cell.angle_beta   90.00
_cell.angle_gamma   90.00
#
_symmetry.space_group_name_H-M   'P 1'
#
loop_
_entity.id
_entity.type
_entity.pdbx_description
1 polymer ?
#
loop_
_entity_poly.entity_id
_entity_poly.type
_entity_poly.pdbx_seq_one_letter_code
_entity_poly.pdbx_strand_id
1 'polypeptide(L)'
;MTSWDIKPQGVQGHLKVVGGNAGELETALNALLTAMSEAAQAAGTAVPGSQAETKLQGPVPVGAPPLSQKAMGPVAAALGEYLTARKPEFKSMAERIEACVLGAVAATNEYLEGDLEQAKAAQDAARAVNLDILREKTGGKK
;
A
#
# COMPACT_ATOMS: atom_id res chain seq x y z
N MET A 1 -0.15 36.45 -16.93
CA MET A 1 -0.08 35.12 -16.30
C MET A 1 -0.80 35.23 -14.96
N THR A 2 -1.96 34.62 -14.83
CA THR A 2 -2.83 34.72 -13.65
C THR A 2 -2.33 33.81 -12.53
N SER A 3 -1.76 34.43 -11.49
CA SER A 3 -1.75 34.00 -10.08
C SER A 3 -1.44 32.53 -9.73
N TRP A 4 -0.45 31.91 -10.35
CA TRP A 4 0.09 30.67 -9.82
C TRP A 4 1.28 31.01 -8.90
N ASP A 5 0.99 31.14 -7.60
CA ASP A 5 1.95 31.50 -6.56
C ASP A 5 1.99 30.38 -5.51
N ILE A 6 3.11 29.66 -5.44
CA ILE A 6 3.33 28.62 -4.42
C ILE A 6 3.83 29.32 -3.16
N LYS A 7 3.17 29.06 -2.03
CA LYS A 7 3.61 29.51 -0.69
C LYS A 7 4.44 28.40 -0.04
N PRO A 8 5.79 28.42 -0.10
CA PRO A 8 6.61 27.26 0.27
C PRO A 8 6.45 26.86 1.74
N GLN A 9 6.30 27.84 2.64
CA GLN A 9 6.05 27.59 4.07
C GLN A 9 4.71 26.88 4.31
N GLY A 10 3.67 27.23 3.55
CA GLY A 10 2.37 26.56 3.61
C GLY A 10 2.47 25.12 3.12
N VAL A 11 3.23 24.88 2.04
CA VAL A 11 3.43 23.54 1.48
C VAL A 11 4.12 22.62 2.50
N GLN A 12 5.19 23.08 3.18
CA GLN A 12 5.86 22.26 4.19
C GLN A 12 4.93 21.86 5.35
N GLY A 13 4.06 22.77 5.81
CA GLY A 13 3.05 22.47 6.81
C GLY A 13 2.07 21.39 6.35
N HIS A 14 1.57 21.50 5.12
CA HIS A 14 0.69 20.50 4.52
C HIS A 14 1.39 19.15 4.30
N LEU A 15 2.64 19.15 3.85
CA LEU A 15 3.43 17.93 3.67
C LEU A 15 3.61 17.17 4.99
N LYS A 16 3.82 17.89 6.10
CA LYS A 16 3.91 17.28 7.43
C LYS A 16 2.59 16.62 7.85
N VAL A 17 1.47 17.29 7.59
CA VAL A 17 0.13 16.73 7.87
C VAL A 17 -0.15 15.50 6.99
N VAL A 18 0.15 15.57 5.70
CA VAL A 18 -0.03 14.44 4.77
C VAL A 18 0.84 13.26 5.17
N GLY A 19 2.10 13.50 5.55
CA GLY A 19 2.99 12.45 6.07
C GLY A 19 2.47 11.80 7.35
N GLY A 20 1.92 12.59 8.27
CA GLY A 20 1.25 12.06 9.47
C GLY A 20 0.06 11.17 9.13
N ASN A 21 -0.86 11.67 8.30
CA ASN A 21 -2.04 10.92 7.86
C ASN A 21 -1.67 9.65 7.07
N ALA A 22 -0.59 9.69 6.28
CA ALA A 22 -0.08 8.52 5.57
C ALA A 22 0.43 7.44 6.54
N GLY A 23 1.11 7.83 7.62
CA GLY A 23 1.53 6.90 8.68
C GLY A 23 0.36 6.30 9.46
N GLU A 24 -0.68 7.09 9.73
CA GLU A 24 -1.92 6.58 10.34
C GLU A 24 -2.63 5.58 9.40
N LEU A 25 -2.64 5.86 8.10
CA LEU A 25 -3.19 4.95 7.09
C LEU A 25 -2.40 3.65 7.02
N GLU A 26 -1.06 3.70 7.05
CA GLU A 26 -0.21 2.50 7.12
C GLU A 26 -0.53 1.67 8.37
N THR A 27 -0.67 2.33 9.52
CA THR A 27 -1.03 1.67 10.79
C THR A 27 -2.40 0.97 10.67
N ALA A 28 -3.39 1.66 10.11
CA ALA A 28 -4.72 1.10 9.90
C ALA A 28 -4.72 -0.08 8.92
N LEU A 29 -3.92 -0.01 7.85
CA LEU A 29 -3.80 -1.09 6.87
C LEU A 29 -3.12 -2.32 7.46
N ASN A 30 -2.06 -2.13 8.25
CA ASN A 30 -1.41 -3.23 8.98
C ASN A 30 -2.36 -3.87 9.99
N ALA A 31 -3.12 -3.06 10.74
CA ALA A 31 -4.14 -3.57 11.65
C ALA A 31 -5.23 -4.38 10.92
N LEU A 32 -5.67 -3.92 9.75
CA LEU A 32 -6.63 -4.65 8.91
C LEU A 32 -6.07 -6.02 8.48
N LEU A 33 -4.82 -6.08 8.02
CA LEU A 33 -4.17 -7.32 7.60
C LEU A 33 -4.05 -8.30 8.76
N THR A 34 -3.63 -7.83 9.94
CA THR A 34 -3.57 -8.64 11.17
C THR A 34 -4.94 -9.18 11.54
N ALA A 35 -5.96 -8.32 11.63
CA ALA A 35 -7.32 -8.72 11.99
C ALA A 35 -7.92 -9.72 10.98
N MET A 36 -7.63 -9.57 9.69
CA MET A 36 -8.09 -10.53 8.67
C MET A 36 -7.37 -11.87 8.77
N SER A 37 -6.08 -11.88 9.08
CA SER A 37 -5.33 -13.12 9.33
C SER A 37 -5.86 -13.84 10.57
N GLU A 38 -6.08 -13.12 11.67
CA GLU A 38 -6.67 -13.66 12.90
C GLU A 38 -8.09 -14.18 12.65
N ALA A 39 -8.92 -13.43 11.92
CA ALA A 39 -10.26 -13.84 11.54
C ALA A 39 -10.24 -15.09 10.65
N ALA A 40 -9.30 -15.19 9.71
CA ALA A 40 -9.13 -16.39 8.88
C ALA A 40 -8.68 -17.61 9.70
N GLN A 41 -7.85 -17.44 10.73
CA GLN A 41 -7.43 -18.52 11.64
C GLN A 41 -8.55 -18.94 12.61
N ALA A 42 -9.33 -17.98 13.08
CA ALA A 42 -10.47 -18.20 13.98
C ALA A 42 -11.70 -18.74 13.24
N ALA A 43 -11.85 -18.42 11.95
CA ALA A 43 -12.87 -18.97 11.10
C ALA A 43 -12.70 -20.50 11.00
N GLY A 44 -13.58 -21.21 11.69
CA GLY A 44 -13.55 -22.66 11.78
C GLY A 44 -13.55 -23.34 10.41
N THR A 45 -13.16 -24.61 10.42
CA THR A 45 -13.08 -25.47 9.24
C THR A 45 -14.46 -26.05 8.94
N ALA A 46 -15.37 -25.26 8.39
CA ALA A 46 -16.59 -25.78 7.76
C ALA A 46 -16.19 -26.41 6.41
N VAL A 47 -15.43 -27.49 6.48
CA VAL A 47 -14.94 -28.24 5.32
C VAL A 47 -15.62 -29.62 5.39
N PRO A 48 -16.16 -30.17 4.29
CA PRO A 48 -16.73 -31.52 4.28
C PRO A 48 -15.78 -32.51 4.95
N GLY A 49 -16.28 -33.42 5.80
CA GLY A 49 -15.47 -34.19 6.75
C GLY A 49 -14.30 -35.01 6.16
N SER A 50 -14.22 -35.18 4.84
CA SER A 50 -13.10 -35.77 4.11
C SER A 50 -11.92 -34.81 3.85
N GLN A 51 -12.07 -33.52 4.15
CA GLN A 51 -11.09 -32.46 3.85
C GLN A 51 -10.73 -31.61 5.07
N ALA A 52 -11.15 -31.98 6.29
CA ALA A 52 -10.83 -31.24 7.52
C ALA A 52 -9.32 -31.19 7.83
N GLU A 53 -8.57 -32.17 7.34
CA GLU A 53 -7.12 -32.25 7.43
C GLU A 53 -6.52 -32.49 6.04
N THR A 54 -5.72 -31.55 5.57
CA THR A 54 -4.89 -31.78 4.39
C THR A 54 -3.63 -32.50 4.84
N LYS A 55 -3.46 -33.77 4.43
CA LYS A 55 -2.23 -34.52 4.69
C LYS A 55 -1.10 -33.91 3.85
N LEU A 56 -0.09 -33.34 4.49
CA LEU A 56 1.13 -32.92 3.81
C LEU A 56 1.92 -34.17 3.40
N GLN A 57 2.13 -34.36 2.11
CA GLN A 57 2.88 -35.49 1.57
C GLN A 57 4.37 -35.14 1.60
N GLY A 58 5.11 -35.75 2.53
CA GLY A 58 6.56 -35.60 2.69
C GLY A 58 7.16 -36.78 3.45
N PRO A 59 8.49 -36.97 3.43
CA PRO A 59 9.13 -38.04 4.18
C PRO A 59 8.91 -37.82 5.67
N VAL A 60 8.02 -38.61 6.28
CA VAL A 60 7.84 -38.65 7.73
C VAL A 60 8.74 -39.76 8.32
N PRO A 61 9.42 -39.51 9.45
CA PRO A 61 10.16 -40.55 10.16
C PRO A 61 9.26 -41.75 10.49
N VAL A 62 9.82 -42.96 10.42
CA VAL A 62 9.08 -44.21 10.72
C VAL A 62 8.56 -44.14 12.16
N GLY A 63 7.24 -44.15 12.33
CA GLY A 63 6.56 -44.07 13.64
C GLY A 63 6.04 -42.69 14.04
N ALA A 64 6.29 -41.63 13.25
CA ALA A 64 5.72 -40.32 13.49
C ALA A 64 4.30 -40.19 12.87
N PRO A 65 3.37 -39.47 13.53
CA PRO A 65 2.08 -39.16 12.92
C PRO A 65 2.27 -38.36 11.62
N PRO A 66 1.40 -38.54 10.62
CA PRO A 66 1.46 -37.79 9.37
C PRO A 66 1.32 -36.29 9.65
N LEU A 67 2.10 -35.47 8.94
CA LEU A 67 1.94 -34.01 8.97
C LEU A 67 0.56 -33.67 8.42
N SER A 68 -0.35 -33.19 9.27
CA SER A 68 -1.64 -32.66 8.87
C SER A 68 -1.64 -31.15 9.04
N GLN A 69 -2.12 -30.44 8.01
CA GLN A 69 -2.46 -29.03 8.13
C GLN A 69 -3.98 -28.90 8.21
N LYS A 70 -4.45 -28.13 9.20
CA LYS A 70 -5.86 -27.79 9.37
C LYS A 70 -6.33 -27.09 8.09
N ALA A 71 -7.32 -27.66 7.41
CA ALA A 71 -7.81 -27.09 6.16
C ALA A 71 -8.46 -25.74 6.42
N MET A 72 -8.09 -24.70 5.67
CA MET A 72 -8.69 -23.37 5.82
C MET A 72 -10.16 -23.42 5.39
N GLY A 73 -11.06 -22.93 6.25
CA GLY A 73 -12.50 -22.91 5.96
C GLY A 73 -12.87 -21.93 4.83
N PRO A 74 -14.09 -22.02 4.28
CA PRO A 74 -14.54 -21.16 3.17
C PRO A 74 -14.49 -19.65 3.50
N VAL A 75 -14.67 -19.28 4.78
CA VAL A 75 -14.55 -17.89 5.24
C VAL A 75 -13.10 -17.40 5.16
N ALA A 76 -12.13 -18.23 5.51
CA ALA A 76 -10.71 -17.89 5.40
C ALA A 76 -10.29 -17.73 3.93
N ALA A 77 -10.83 -18.58 3.04
CA ALA A 77 -10.65 -18.42 1.60
C ALA A 77 -11.26 -17.10 1.08
N ALA A 78 -12.48 -16.77 1.48
CA ALA A 78 -13.16 -15.53 1.09
C ALA A 78 -12.41 -14.26 1.57
N LEU A 79 -11.84 -14.28 2.78
CA LEU A 79 -11.00 -13.19 3.28
C LEU A 79 -9.71 -13.04 2.45
N GLY A 80 -9.09 -14.16 2.06
CA GLY A 80 -7.93 -14.16 1.16
C GLY A 80 -8.24 -13.60 -0.23
N GLU A 81 -9.38 -13.99 -0.80
CA GLU A 81 -9.87 -13.44 -2.07
C GLU A 81 -10.19 -11.95 -1.97
N TYR A 82 -10.86 -11.52 -0.88
CA TYR A 82 -11.16 -10.11 -0.63
C TYR A 82 -9.88 -9.27 -0.60
N LEU A 83 -8.86 -9.70 0.15
CA LEU A 83 -7.57 -8.99 0.22
C LEU A 83 -6.88 -8.94 -1.14
N THR A 84 -6.92 -10.03 -1.88
CA THR A 84 -6.32 -10.11 -3.22
C THR A 84 -7.01 -9.14 -4.19
N ALA A 85 -8.34 -9.06 -4.13
CA ALA A 85 -9.13 -8.14 -4.94
C ALA A 85 -8.91 -6.66 -4.55
N ARG A 86 -8.68 -6.37 -3.25
CA ARG A 86 -8.50 -5.00 -2.75
C ARG A 86 -7.07 -4.47 -2.90
N LYS A 87 -6.08 -5.35 -3.03
CA LYS A 87 -4.66 -5.01 -3.21
C LYS A 87 -4.39 -3.93 -4.27
N PRO A 88 -4.95 -3.97 -5.50
CA PRO A 88 -4.73 -2.91 -6.49
C PRO A 88 -5.25 -1.54 -6.03
N GLU A 89 -6.32 -1.50 -5.26
CA GLU A 89 -6.90 -0.24 -4.76
C GLU A 89 -6.03 0.36 -3.64
N PHE A 90 -5.54 -0.46 -2.71
CA PHE A 90 -4.58 -0.01 -1.70
C PHE A 90 -3.28 0.49 -2.34
N LYS A 91 -2.78 -0.22 -3.34
CA LYS A 91 -1.61 0.20 -4.11
C LYS A 91 -1.86 1.54 -4.81
N SER A 92 -2.97 1.69 -5.53
CA SER A 92 -3.32 2.94 -6.21
C SER A 92 -3.46 4.12 -5.25
N MET A 93 -4.02 3.89 -4.06
CA MET A 93 -4.11 4.91 -3.01
C MET A 93 -2.72 5.35 -2.54
N ALA A 94 -1.83 4.41 -2.24
CA ALA A 94 -0.45 4.71 -1.83
C ALA A 94 0.31 5.47 -2.93
N GLU A 95 0.21 5.03 -4.18
CA GLU A 95 0.87 5.67 -5.33
C GLU A 95 0.38 7.11 -5.54
N ARG A 96 -0.91 7.38 -5.33
CA ARG A 96 -1.47 8.73 -5.41
C ARG A 96 -0.98 9.63 -4.28
N ILE A 97 -0.91 9.10 -3.04
CA ILE A 97 -0.38 9.85 -1.90
C ILE A 97 1.08 10.23 -2.16
N GLU A 98 1.88 9.26 -2.59
CA GLU A 98 3.29 9.47 -2.93
C GLU A 98 3.45 10.50 -4.06
N ALA A 99 2.67 10.36 -5.15
CA ALA A 99 2.74 11.30 -6.28
C ALA A 99 2.39 12.74 -5.85
N CYS A 100 1.39 12.91 -4.99
CA CYS A 100 1.03 14.22 -4.44
C CYS A 100 2.16 14.82 -3.59
N VAL A 101 2.79 14.01 -2.73
CA VAL A 101 3.88 14.46 -1.86
C VAL A 101 5.11 14.84 -2.69
N LEU A 102 5.57 13.95 -3.57
CA LEU A 102 6.74 14.20 -4.41
C LEU A 102 6.51 15.36 -5.38
N GLY A 103 5.32 15.44 -5.97
CA GLY A 103 4.93 16.55 -6.83
C GLY A 103 4.93 17.89 -6.11
N ALA A 104 4.39 17.94 -4.90
CA ALA A 104 4.40 19.16 -4.10
C ALA A 104 5.82 19.58 -3.69
N VAL A 105 6.68 18.63 -3.33
CA VAL A 105 8.10 18.89 -3.03
C VAL A 105 8.85 19.40 -4.27
N ALA A 106 8.78 18.66 -5.37
CA ALA A 106 9.45 19.02 -6.62
C ALA A 106 8.97 20.37 -7.15
N ALA A 107 7.65 20.60 -7.21
CA ALA A 107 7.11 21.88 -7.67
C ALA A 107 7.54 23.05 -6.78
N THR A 108 7.64 22.86 -5.46
CA THR A 108 8.11 23.92 -4.55
C THR A 108 9.60 24.21 -4.74
N ASN A 109 10.43 23.20 -4.96
CA ASN A 109 11.86 23.40 -5.20
C ASN A 109 12.12 24.14 -6.51
N GLU A 110 11.50 23.69 -7.61
CA GLU A 110 11.62 24.31 -8.93
C GLU A 110 11.09 25.76 -8.92
N TYR A 111 10.01 26.01 -8.16
CA TYR A 111 9.49 27.36 -7.95
C TYR A 111 10.47 28.27 -7.21
N LEU A 112 11.17 27.75 -6.19
CA LEU A 112 12.20 28.49 -5.45
C LEU A 112 13.44 28.79 -6.32
N GLU A 113 13.76 27.89 -7.25
CA GLU A 113 14.84 28.08 -8.23
C GLU A 113 14.45 29.05 -9.36
N GLY A 114 13.17 29.42 -9.45
CA GLY A 114 12.63 30.35 -10.44
C GLY A 114 12.23 29.69 -11.76
N ASP A 115 12.26 28.36 -11.85
CA ASP A 115 11.82 27.61 -13.03
C ASP A 115 10.33 27.23 -12.90
N LEU A 116 9.47 28.14 -13.35
CA LEU A 116 8.03 27.97 -13.29
C LEU A 116 7.51 26.87 -14.25
N GLU A 117 8.21 26.61 -15.35
CA GLU A 117 7.82 25.56 -16.30
C GLU A 117 8.06 24.18 -15.70
N GLN A 118 9.22 23.99 -15.05
CA GLN A 118 9.52 22.75 -14.36
C GLN A 118 8.66 22.53 -13.12
N ALA A 119 8.34 23.60 -12.39
CA ALA A 119 7.37 23.51 -11.31
C ALA A 119 6.02 22.99 -11.82
N LYS A 120 5.57 23.46 -12.99
CA LYS A 120 4.29 23.05 -13.59
C LYS A 120 4.35 21.60 -14.05
N ALA A 121 5.44 21.22 -14.70
CA ALA A 121 5.67 19.85 -15.13
C ALA A 121 5.63 18.87 -13.94
N ALA A 122 6.17 19.26 -12.78
CA ALA A 122 6.08 18.45 -11.56
C ALA A 122 4.64 18.31 -11.05
N GLN A 123 3.84 19.38 -11.10
CA GLN A 123 2.43 19.33 -10.70
C GLN A 123 1.59 18.47 -11.68
N ASP A 124 1.83 18.60 -12.98
CA ASP A 124 1.17 17.80 -14.01
C ASP A 124 1.54 16.30 -13.89
N ALA A 125 2.81 16.01 -13.58
CA ALA A 125 3.26 14.64 -13.29
C ALA A 125 2.55 14.04 -12.07
N ALA A 126 2.36 14.81 -11.00
CA ALA A 126 1.59 14.37 -9.83
C ALA A 126 0.12 14.11 -10.15
N ARG A 127 -0.50 14.98 -10.96
CA ARG A 127 -1.88 14.80 -11.42
C ARG A 127 -2.04 13.52 -12.28
N ALA A 128 -1.02 13.19 -13.07
CA ALA A 128 -0.97 11.96 -13.86
C ALA A 128 -0.53 10.72 -13.05
N VAL A 129 -0.16 10.87 -11.77
CA VAL A 129 0.40 9.80 -10.92
C VAL A 129 1.64 9.16 -11.56
N ASN A 130 2.48 9.99 -12.21
CA ASN A 130 3.71 9.53 -12.84
C ASN A 130 4.87 9.52 -11.83
N LEU A 131 4.93 8.45 -11.03
CA LEU A 131 5.92 8.29 -9.97
C LEU A 131 7.36 8.21 -10.47
N ASP A 132 7.59 7.65 -11.66
CA ASP A 132 8.93 7.49 -12.20
C ASP A 132 9.62 8.85 -12.40
N ILE A 133 8.91 9.79 -13.03
CA ILE A 133 9.41 11.15 -13.26
C ILE A 133 9.57 11.90 -11.93
N LEU A 134 8.64 11.71 -11.00
CA LEU A 134 8.67 12.40 -9.70
C LEU A 134 9.82 11.94 -8.80
N ARG A 135 10.10 10.63 -8.78
CA ARG A 135 11.23 10.06 -8.03
C ARG A 135 12.56 10.50 -8.62
N GLU A 136 12.67 10.52 -9.94
CA GLU A 136 13.86 11.05 -10.64
C GLU A 136 14.11 12.52 -10.29
N LYS A 137 13.06 13.36 -10.35
CA LYS A 137 13.14 14.80 -10.00
C LYS A 137 13.47 15.08 -8.53
N THR A 138 13.04 14.22 -7.61
CA THR A 138 13.28 14.39 -6.16
C THR A 138 14.53 13.68 -5.65
N GLY A 139 15.30 13.04 -6.52
CA GLY A 139 16.50 12.28 -6.14
C GLY A 139 16.21 10.96 -5.43
N GLY A 140 14.95 10.51 -5.44
CA GLY A 140 14.56 9.19 -4.96
C GLY A 140 15.07 8.11 -5.90
N LYS A 141 16.11 7.39 -5.51
CA LYS A 141 16.58 6.22 -6.25
C LYS A 141 15.46 5.19 -6.37
N LYS A 142 15.32 4.61 -7.57
CA LYS A 142 14.51 3.42 -7.87
C LYS A 142 14.70 2.31 -6.84
#